data_AF-A0A3B9PPS8-F1
#
_entry.id   AF-A0A3B9PPS8-F1
#
_cell.length_a   1.000
_cell.length_b   1.000
_cell.length_c   1.000
_cell.angle_alpha   90.00
_cell.angle_beta   90.00
_cell.angle_gamma   90.00
#
_symmetry.space_group_name_H-M   'P 1'
#
loop_
_entity.id
_entity.type
_entity.pdbx_description
1 polymer ?
#
loop_
_entity_poly.entity_id
_entity_poly.type
_entity_poly.pdbx_seq_one_letter_code
_entity_poly.pdbx_strand_id
1 'polypeptide(L)' 'KDKHEKVERDSFSMPASEHKRIKALREALGKDGVLASKSEVLRAGLALLAEREIAEVARLVAALPKVAKGKRARKH' A
#
# COMPACT_ATOMS: atom_id res chain seq x y z
N LYS A 1 23.90 18.73 -8.99
CA LYS A 1 23.49 17.36 -8.64
C LYS A 1 22.18 17.47 -7.90
N ASP A 2 21.05 17.28 -8.60
CA ASP A 2 19.75 17.16 -7.95
C ASP A 2 19.84 16.04 -6.92
N LYS A 3 19.80 16.41 -5.65
CA LYS A 3 19.71 15.43 -4.55
C LYS A 3 18.26 14.97 -4.54
N HIS A 4 17.97 13.97 -5.39
CA HIS A 4 16.71 13.26 -5.33
C HIS A 4 16.45 12.82 -3.88
N GLU A 5 15.19 12.91 -3.46
CA GLU A 5 14.77 12.47 -2.13
C GLU A 5 15.23 11.03 -1.89
N LYS A 6 15.72 10.77 -0.68
CA LYS A 6 16.19 9.45 -0.27
C LYS A 6 15.03 8.46 -0.39
N VAL A 7 15.18 7.44 -1.23
CA VAL A 7 14.16 6.40 -1.41
C VAL A 7 14.30 5.34 -0.31
N GLU A 8 13.25 5.14 0.46
CA GLU A 8 13.16 4.07 1.47
C GLU A 8 12.33 2.90 0.94
N ARG A 9 12.87 1.68 1.04
CA ARG A 9 12.20 0.45 0.58
C ARG A 9 11.71 -0.34 1.79
N ASP A 10 10.39 -0.41 1.94
CA ASP A 10 9.75 -1.22 2.97
C ASP A 10 9.10 -2.49 2.37
N SER A 11 8.98 -3.53 3.19
CA SER A 11 8.32 -4.78 2.86
C SER A 11 7.33 -5.18 3.95
N PHE A 12 6.07 -5.35 3.58
CA PHE A 12 5.00 -5.75 4.49
C PHE A 12 4.25 -6.98 3.98
N SER A 13 3.67 -7.74 4.90
CA SER A 13 2.74 -8.82 4.60
C SER A 13 1.33 -8.26 4.46
N MET A 14 0.53 -8.81 3.54
CA MET A 14 -0.87 -8.43 3.38
C MET A 14 -1.71 -9.65 2.97
N PRO A 15 -3.03 -9.65 3.23
CA PRO A 15 -3.92 -10.69 2.75
C PRO A 15 -3.83 -10.83 1.22
N ALA A 16 -3.86 -12.07 0.73
CA ALA A 16 -3.79 -12.33 -0.71
C ALA A 16 -4.94 -11.65 -1.49
N SER A 17 -6.11 -11.50 -0.86
CA SER A 17 -7.26 -10.77 -1.41
C SER A 17 -6.96 -9.29 -1.61
N GLU A 18 -6.31 -8.62 -0.67
CA GLU A 18 -5.92 -7.20 -0.78
C GLU A 18 -4.83 -7.00 -1.82
N HIS A 19 -3.85 -7.92 -1.89
CA HIS A 19 -2.85 -7.89 -2.95
C HIS A 19 -3.49 -8.00 -4.35
N LYS A 20 -4.51 -8.86 -4.50
CA LYS A 20 -5.30 -8.95 -5.74
C LYS A 20 -6.09 -7.68 -6.03
N ARG A 21 -6.67 -7.03 -5.02
CA ARG A 21 -7.37 -5.73 -5.19
C ARG A 21 -6.43 -4.65 -5.72
N ILE A 22 -5.19 -4.57 -5.25
CA ILE A 22 -4.20 -3.63 -5.79
C ILE A 22 -3.92 -3.92 -7.27
N LYS A 23 -3.77 -5.20 -7.65
CA LYS A 23 -3.60 -5.59 -9.06
C LYS A 23 -4.80 -5.16 -9.91
N ALA A 24 -6.01 -5.45 -9.45
CA ALA A 24 -7.23 -5.09 -10.16
C ALA A 24 -7.38 -3.57 -10.33
N LEU A 25 -7.03 -2.78 -9.31
CA LEU A 25 -7.06 -1.32 -9.40
C LEU A 25 -6.07 -0.80 -10.44
N ARG A 26 -4.86 -1.37 -10.51
CA ARG A 26 -3.88 -1.01 -11.54
C ARG A 26 -4.37 -1.37 -12.95
N GLU A 27 -5.01 -2.52 -13.10
CA GLU A 27 -5.59 -2.93 -14.38
C GLU A 27 -6.75 -2.01 -14.80
N ALA A 28 -7.60 -1.58 -13.85
CA ALA A 28 -8.65 -0.60 -14.10
C ALA A 28 -8.08 0.75 -14.56
N LEU A 29 -7.10 1.29 -13.83
CA LEU A 29 -6.39 2.51 -14.22
C LEU A 29 -5.75 2.39 -15.62
N GLY A 30 -5.17 1.23 -15.92
CA GLY A 30 -4.57 0.96 -17.23
C GLY A 30 -5.56 0.98 -18.38
N LYS A 31 -6.82 0.58 -18.16
CA LYS A 31 -7.89 0.69 -19.18
C LYS A 31 -8.23 2.14 -19.50
N ASP A 32 -8.03 3.05 -18.55
CA ASP A 32 -8.23 4.48 -18.71
C ASP A 32 -6.94 5.20 -19.15
N GLY A 33 -5.90 4.45 -19.57
CA GLY A 33 -4.62 4.99 -20.04
C GLY A 33 -3.61 5.35 -18.95
N VAL A 34 -3.93 5.08 -17.68
CA VAL A 34 -3.06 5.40 -16.53
C VAL A 34 -2.29 4.16 -16.08
N LEU A 35 -1.03 4.06 -16.47
CA LEU A 35 -0.15 2.97 -16.05
C LEU A 35 0.44 3.23 -14.66
N ALA A 36 -0.19 2.66 -13.62
CA ALA A 36 0.30 2.76 -12.24
C ALA A 36 1.10 1.52 -11.80
N SER A 37 2.21 1.76 -11.09
CA SER A 37 2.95 0.76 -10.33
C SER A 37 2.27 0.43 -9.00
N LYS A 38 2.72 -0.65 -8.34
CA LYS A 38 2.22 -1.00 -7.00
C LYS A 38 2.51 0.09 -5.97
N SER A 39 3.69 0.72 -6.05
CA SER A 39 4.10 1.78 -5.11
C SER A 39 3.27 3.04 -5.31
N GLU A 40 2.94 3.41 -6.55
CA GLU A 40 2.11 4.58 -6.84
C GLU A 40 0.70 4.43 -6.27
N VAL A 41 0.07 3.26 -6.44
CA VAL A 41 -1.25 3.01 -5.85
C VAL A 41 -1.22 3.13 -4.32
N LEU A 42 -0.18 2.58 -3.68
CA LEU A 42 -0.03 2.68 -2.22
C LEU A 42 0.21 4.13 -1.76
N ARG A 43 1.05 4.89 -2.47
CA ARG A 43 1.30 6.30 -2.18
C ARG A 43 0.07 7.17 -2.41
N ALA A 44 -0.74 6.89 -3.43
CA ALA A 44 -2.02 7.55 -3.64
C ALA A 44 -3.00 7.28 -2.49
N GLY A 45 -3.08 6.03 -2.01
CA GLY A 45 -3.86 5.69 -0.83
C GLY A 45 -3.38 6.41 0.43
N LEU A 46 -2.05 6.52 0.63
CA LEU A 46 -1.48 7.27 1.75
C LEU A 46 -1.83 8.76 1.68
N ALA A 47 -1.75 9.38 0.51
CA ALA A 47 -2.14 10.78 0.32
C ALA A 47 -3.62 11.00 0.68
N LEU A 48 -4.52 10.12 0.22
CA LEU A 48 -5.94 10.19 0.56
C LEU A 48 -6.19 10.02 2.07
N LEU A 49 -5.43 9.17 2.76
CA LEU A 49 -5.54 9.01 4.22
C LEU A 49 -5.03 10.25 4.98
N ALA A 50 -4.03 10.95 4.45
CA ALA A 50 -3.46 12.14 5.07
C ALA A 50 -4.42 13.35 5.07
N GLU A 51 -5.42 13.34 4.18
CA GLU A 51 -6.48 14.36 4.10
C GLU A 51 -7.64 14.10 5.07
N ARG A 52 -7.65 12.99 5.81
CA ARG A 52 -8.75 12.58 6.69
C ARG A 52 -8.46 12.90 8.15
N GLU A 53 -9.52 13.07 8.93
CA GLU A 53 -9.44 13.20 10.38
C GLU A 53 -8.83 11.95 11.04
N ILE A 54 -7.97 12.14 12.03
CA ILE A 54 -7.26 11.03 12.70
C ILE A 54 -8.23 10.00 13.29
N ALA A 55 -9.38 10.45 13.81
CA ALA A 55 -10.42 9.55 14.33
C ALA A 55 -11.00 8.64 13.24
N GLU A 56 -11.14 9.12 12.01
CA GLU A 56 -11.57 8.31 10.87
C GLU A 56 -10.50 7.30 10.46
N VAL A 57 -9.25 7.75 10.34
CA VAL A 57 -8.11 6.88 10.01
C VAL A 57 -7.96 5.77 11.05
N ALA A 58 -8.11 6.08 12.34
CA ALA A 58 -8.06 5.10 13.42
C ALA A 58 -9.15 4.02 13.27
N ARG A 59 -10.38 4.42 12.91
CA ARG A 59 -11.47 3.46 12.64
C ARG A 59 -11.19 2.58 11.43
N LEU A 60 -10.66 3.16 10.35
CA LEU A 60 -10.27 2.40 9.15
C LEU A 60 -9.20 1.37 9.46
N VAL A 61 -8.17 1.74 10.22
CA VAL A 61 -7.10 0.83 10.66
C VAL A 61 -7.65 -0.28 11.57
N ALA A 62 -8.54 0.05 12.50
CA ALA A 62 -9.16 -0.94 13.40
C ALA A 62 -10.02 -1.97 12.67
N ALA A 63 -10.58 -1.62 11.50
CA ALA A 63 -11.39 -2.52 10.68
C ALA A 63 -10.54 -3.48 9.80
N LEU A 64 -9.22 -3.28 9.72
CA LEU A 64 -8.36 -4.12 8.88
C LEU A 64 -8.29 -5.56 9.41
N PRO A 65 -8.33 -6.58 8.52
CA PRO A 65 -8.14 -7.95 8.93
C PRO A 65 -6.74 -8.15 9.51
N LYS A 66 -6.64 -8.91 10.60
CA LYS A 66 -5.34 -9.26 11.18
C LYS A 66 -4.51 -10.05 10.18
N VAL A 67 -3.36 -9.50 9.82
CA VAL A 67 -2.37 -10.21 9.02
C VAL A 67 -1.44 -10.96 9.97
N ALA A 68 -1.42 -12.28 9.91
CA ALA A 68 -0.37 -13.04 10.56
C ALA A 68 0.96 -12.59 9.94
N LYS A 69 1.84 -11.97 10.74
CA LYS A 69 3.22 -11.71 10.31
C LYS A 69 3.78 -13.06 9.87
N GLY A 70 4.12 -13.19 8.58
CA GLY A 70 4.70 -14.43 8.06
C GLY A 70 5.87 -14.82 8.95
N LYS A 71 5.95 -16.11 9.33
CA LYS A 71 7.09 -16.64 10.09
C LYS A 71 8.36 -16.34 9.29
N ARG A 72 9.05 -15.25 9.62
CA ARG A 72 10.44 -15.05 9.19
C ARG A 72 11.23 -16.13 9.90
N ALA A 73 11.43 -17.28 9.25
CA ALA A 73 12.51 -18.16 9.63
C ALA A 73 13.78 -17.33 9.52
N ARG A 74 14.37 -16.93 10.65
CA ARG A 74 15.74 -16.42 10.67
C ARG A 74 16.59 -17.55 10.11
N LYS A 75 17.02 -17.45 8.85
CA LYS A 75 18.22 -18.18 8.44
C LYS A 75 19.38 -17.46 9.12
N HIS A 76 19.97 -18.16 10.10
CA HIS A 76 21.29 -17.87 10.64
C HIS A 76 22.34 -18.03 9.53
#